data_AF-A0A2P6TDY3-F1
#
_entry.id   AF-A0A2P6TDY3-F1
#
_cell.length_a   1.000
_cell.length_b   1.000
_cell.length_c   1.000
_cell.angle_alpha   90.00
_cell.angle_beta   90.00
_cell.angle_gamma   90.00
#
_symmetry.space_group_name_H-M   'P 1'
#
loop_
_entity.id
_entity.type
_entity.pdbx_description
1 polymer ?
#
loop_
_entity_poly.entity_id
_entity_poly.type
_entity_poly.pdbx_seq_one_letter_code
_entity_poly.pdbx_strand_id
1 'polypeptide(L)'
;MTVEAPRTPMSQQEDSVLKKVVTAYSYVAIWIGLSGAVIMYNKYLLAYRGFPYPITLTMWHMFFCAALAIGLVKSGKVQAISMDRDTYVRAIVPIGACYSITLWVGNAAYLYLSVSFIQMLKALMPVAVFTVGCLFKTDKFNWSTMLNMLLVTVGVAIASYGELNFNIVGVMFQLGSIFSESIRLVMVQILLQSRGLKLNPVTTLYFVAPCCFCFLLVPFFALEAGKLASDPTLDLNPFIFLTNALAAFGLNMAVFLLIGKTSALTMNIAGVAKDWMLIGLSVWMFKSAVSGLNLFGYFIAFLAVCWYNYRKLQAMQQSAAGNLQLVKSDAQLSERTPLKTLDEEK
;
A
#
# COMPACT_ATOMS: atom_id res chain seq x y z
N MET A 1 -48.50 -23.43 0.63
CA MET A 1 -48.50 -21.96 0.72
C MET A 1 -47.05 -21.50 0.62
N THR A 2 -46.63 -21.12 -0.58
CA THR A 2 -45.31 -20.54 -0.83
C THR A 2 -45.29 -19.12 -0.26
N VAL A 3 -44.52 -18.92 0.80
CA VAL A 3 -44.28 -17.58 1.38
C VAL A 3 -43.46 -16.79 0.36
N GLU A 4 -44.12 -15.91 -0.41
CA GLU A 4 -43.43 -14.92 -1.23
C GLU A 4 -42.63 -14.01 -0.29
N ALA A 5 -41.31 -14.01 -0.43
CA ALA A 5 -40.46 -13.05 0.25
C ALA A 5 -40.87 -11.61 -0.16
N PRO A 6 -40.98 -10.67 0.78
CA PRO A 6 -41.44 -9.32 0.48
C PRO A 6 -40.46 -8.66 -0.51
N ARG A 7 -40.96 -8.32 -1.70
CA ARG A 7 -40.19 -7.58 -2.72
C ARG A 7 -39.98 -6.16 -2.21
N THR A 8 -38.74 -5.82 -1.86
CA THR A 8 -38.37 -4.43 -1.56
C THR A 8 -38.68 -3.55 -2.78
N PRO A 9 -39.36 -2.41 -2.62
CA PRO A 9 -39.71 -1.53 -3.73
C PRO A 9 -38.44 -0.97 -4.42
N MET A 10 -38.45 -0.89 -5.76
CA MET A 10 -37.28 -0.51 -6.58
C MET A 10 -36.62 0.80 -6.14
N SER A 11 -37.37 1.80 -5.68
CA SER A 11 -36.84 3.08 -5.18
C SER A 11 -35.95 2.92 -3.94
N GLN A 12 -36.29 2.01 -3.02
CA GLN A 12 -35.47 1.74 -1.83
C GLN A 12 -34.17 0.99 -2.18
N GLN A 13 -34.18 0.21 -3.26
CA GLN A 13 -33.01 -0.50 -3.76
C GLN A 13 -32.04 0.47 -4.47
N GLU A 14 -32.55 1.41 -5.25
CA GLU A 14 -31.77 2.48 -5.90
C GLU A 14 -31.12 3.41 -4.86
N ASP A 15 -31.87 3.87 -3.85
CA ASP A 15 -31.34 4.69 -2.75
C ASP A 15 -30.25 3.96 -1.94
N SER A 16 -30.40 2.64 -1.76
CA SER A 16 -29.42 1.80 -1.08
C SER A 16 -28.13 1.63 -1.90
N VAL A 17 -28.25 1.48 -3.22
CA VAL A 17 -27.10 1.38 -4.13
C VAL A 17 -26.37 2.72 -4.20
N LEU A 18 -27.07 3.83 -4.37
CA LEU A 18 -26.48 5.17 -4.41
C LEU A 18 -25.70 5.48 -3.12
N LYS A 19 -26.28 5.20 -1.95
CA LYS A 19 -25.59 5.36 -0.65
C LYS A 19 -24.31 4.54 -0.56
N LYS A 20 -24.31 3.28 -1.02
CA LYS A 20 -23.11 2.43 -1.03
C LYS A 20 -22.03 2.98 -1.96
N VAL A 21 -22.42 3.45 -3.14
CA VAL A 21 -21.51 4.04 -4.14
C VAL A 21 -20.88 5.33 -3.60
N VAL A 22 -21.69 6.27 -3.11
CA VAL A 22 -21.20 7.52 -2.52
C VAL A 22 -20.25 7.26 -1.35
N THR A 23 -20.61 6.31 -0.48
CA THR A 23 -19.77 5.91 0.64
C THR A 23 -18.43 5.36 0.16
N ALA A 24 -18.41 4.47 -0.84
CA ALA A 24 -17.16 3.92 -1.39
C ALA A 24 -16.26 5.01 -2.00
N TYR A 25 -16.82 5.92 -2.81
CA TYR A 25 -16.07 7.03 -3.41
C TYR A 25 -15.56 8.03 -2.36
N SER A 26 -16.29 8.27 -1.27
CA SER A 26 -15.81 9.10 -0.17
C SER A 26 -14.57 8.51 0.51
N TYR A 27 -14.52 7.20 0.75
CA TYR A 27 -13.33 6.54 1.31
C TYR A 27 -12.13 6.62 0.36
N VAL A 28 -12.36 6.48 -0.96
CA VAL A 28 -11.33 6.68 -1.98
C VAL A 28 -10.80 8.12 -1.93
N ALA A 29 -11.68 9.12 -1.90
CA ALA A 29 -11.28 10.53 -1.86
C ALA A 29 -10.47 10.86 -0.59
N ILE A 30 -10.90 10.37 0.57
CA ILE A 30 -10.18 10.54 1.85
C ILE A 30 -8.79 9.90 1.77
N TRP A 31 -8.69 8.68 1.24
CA TRP A 31 -7.41 7.99 1.09
C TRP A 31 -6.46 8.73 0.13
N ILE A 32 -6.96 9.20 -1.03
CA ILE A 32 -6.17 9.98 -1.98
C ILE A 32 -5.71 11.30 -1.35
N GLY A 33 -6.62 12.01 -0.68
CA GLY A 33 -6.33 13.28 -0.01
C GLY A 33 -5.29 13.13 1.09
N LEU A 34 -5.43 12.14 1.98
CA LEU A 34 -4.46 11.86 3.05
C LEU A 34 -3.12 11.37 2.48
N SER A 35 -3.15 10.56 1.42
CA SER A 35 -1.91 10.14 0.76
C SER A 35 -1.16 11.32 0.17
N GLY A 36 -1.88 12.25 -0.49
CA GLY A 36 -1.29 13.47 -1.02
C GLY A 36 -0.79 14.39 0.06
N ALA A 37 -1.56 14.58 1.13
CA ALA A 37 -1.15 15.36 2.28
C ALA A 37 0.18 14.85 2.84
N VAL A 38 0.30 13.56 3.16
CA VAL A 38 1.54 12.99 3.71
C VAL A 38 2.72 13.15 2.75
N ILE A 39 2.53 12.87 1.46
CA ILE A 39 3.62 12.95 0.47
C ILE A 39 4.11 14.40 0.30
N MET A 40 3.19 15.35 0.09
CA MET A 40 3.56 16.75 -0.09
C MET A 40 4.13 17.33 1.21
N TYR A 41 3.58 16.96 2.37
CA TYR A 41 4.04 17.45 3.66
C TYR A 41 5.45 16.93 3.99
N ASN A 42 5.73 15.65 3.72
CA ASN A 42 7.07 15.10 3.86
C ASN A 42 8.07 15.79 2.91
N LYS A 43 7.71 15.98 1.64
CA LYS A 43 8.57 16.72 0.70
C LYS A 43 8.83 18.15 1.19
N TYR A 44 7.79 18.85 1.66
CA TYR A 44 7.91 20.21 2.17
C TYR A 44 8.88 20.28 3.36
N LEU A 45 8.73 19.38 4.34
CA LEU A 45 9.61 19.32 5.51
C LEU A 45 11.06 19.03 5.12
N LEU A 46 11.26 18.00 4.31
CA LEU A 46 12.59 17.48 3.96
C LEU A 46 13.36 18.40 3.02
N ALA A 47 12.69 19.02 2.05
CA ALA A 47 13.34 19.76 0.97
C ALA A 47 13.20 21.29 1.05
N TYR A 48 12.21 21.83 1.77
CA TYR A 48 11.91 23.27 1.75
C TYR A 48 11.92 23.94 3.13
N ARG A 49 11.50 23.24 4.19
CA ARG A 49 11.38 23.83 5.54
C ARG A 49 12.70 23.91 6.30
N GLY A 50 13.74 23.21 5.83
CA GLY A 50 15.04 23.13 6.49
C GLY A 50 15.17 21.94 7.46
N PHE A 51 14.39 20.87 7.28
CA PHE A 51 14.50 19.65 8.08
C PHE A 51 14.95 18.45 7.23
N PRO A 52 16.21 18.38 6.76
CA PRO A 52 16.68 17.34 5.84
C PRO A 52 16.99 15.98 6.52
N TYR A 53 16.12 15.54 7.43
CA TYR A 53 16.34 14.37 8.30
C TYR A 53 15.25 13.29 8.08
N PRO A 54 15.32 12.53 6.96
CA PRO A 54 14.30 11.55 6.59
C PRO A 54 14.17 10.38 7.58
N ILE A 55 15.26 9.93 8.23
CA ILE A 55 15.18 8.87 9.23
C ILE A 55 14.42 9.38 10.45
N THR A 56 14.78 10.57 10.94
CA THR A 56 14.14 11.20 12.10
C THR A 56 12.64 11.42 11.86
N LEU A 57 12.27 11.91 10.67
CA LEU A 57 10.87 12.10 10.28
C LEU A 57 10.07 10.78 10.31
N THR A 58 10.63 9.72 9.72
CA THR A 58 9.96 8.42 9.63
C THR A 58 9.93 7.67 10.96
N MET A 59 10.96 7.84 11.80
CA MET A 59 10.95 7.39 13.19
C MET A 59 9.83 8.05 13.98
N TRP A 60 9.67 9.37 13.83
CA TRP A 60 8.59 10.10 14.48
C TRP A 60 7.21 9.56 14.07
N HIS A 61 7.01 9.27 12.77
CA HIS A 61 5.78 8.62 12.30
C HIS A 61 5.56 7.26 12.94
N MET A 62 6.58 6.40 12.97
CA MET A 62 6.45 5.04 13.52
C MET A 62 6.22 5.07 15.04
N PHE A 63 6.90 5.95 15.77
CA PHE A 63 6.68 6.16 17.19
C PHE A 63 5.25 6.60 17.47
N PHE A 64 4.77 7.63 16.77
CA PHE A 64 3.42 8.16 16.96
C PHE A 64 2.34 7.14 16.58
N CYS A 65 2.53 6.45 15.46
CA CYS A 65 1.65 5.37 15.00
C CYS A 65 1.60 4.21 16.01
N ALA A 66 2.75 3.79 16.55
CA ALA A 66 2.83 2.76 17.58
C ALA A 66 2.11 3.18 18.86
N ALA A 67 2.37 4.40 19.36
CA ALA A 67 1.76 4.92 20.58
C ALA A 67 0.23 4.96 20.47
N LEU A 68 -0.31 5.48 19.35
CA LEU A 68 -1.75 5.51 19.10
C LEU A 68 -2.34 4.11 18.93
N ALA A 69 -1.68 3.22 18.18
CA ALA A 69 -2.16 1.85 18.00
C ALA A 69 -2.22 1.10 19.34
N ILE A 70 -1.19 1.22 20.18
CA ILE A 70 -1.16 0.65 21.53
C ILE A 70 -2.28 1.26 22.40
N GLY A 71 -2.48 2.58 22.35
CA GLY A 71 -3.57 3.25 23.07
C GLY A 71 -4.96 2.76 22.65
N LEU A 72 -5.19 2.57 21.35
CA LEU A 72 -6.46 2.07 20.82
C LEU A 72 -6.73 0.61 21.20
N VAL A 73 -5.69 -0.23 21.21
CA VAL A 73 -5.80 -1.63 21.65
C VAL A 73 -6.04 -1.70 23.16
N LYS A 74 -5.27 -0.98 23.97
CA LYS A 74 -5.41 -0.98 25.43
C LYS A 74 -6.72 -0.37 25.92
N SER A 75 -7.28 0.58 25.19
CA SER A 75 -8.60 1.15 25.50
C SER A 75 -9.78 0.25 25.07
N GLY A 76 -9.51 -0.95 24.54
CA GLY A 76 -10.54 -1.91 24.14
C GLY A 76 -11.30 -1.53 22.86
N LYS A 77 -10.92 -0.42 22.20
CA LYS A 77 -11.57 0.04 20.96
C LYS A 77 -11.23 -0.84 19.76
N VAL A 78 -10.12 -1.56 19.82
CA VAL A 78 -9.69 -2.53 18.80
C VAL A 78 -9.24 -3.82 19.47
N GLN A 79 -9.81 -4.95 19.05
CA GLN A 79 -9.36 -6.26 19.51
C GLN A 79 -8.02 -6.59 18.86
N ALA A 80 -6.97 -6.76 19.67
CA ALA A 80 -5.71 -7.32 19.20
C ALA A 80 -5.84 -8.83 19.09
N ILE A 81 -5.41 -9.37 17.95
CA ILE A 81 -5.28 -10.80 17.75
C ILE A 81 -4.11 -11.29 18.63
N SER A 82 -4.31 -12.36 19.39
CA SER A 82 -3.23 -13.02 20.13
C SER A 82 -2.22 -13.59 19.13
N MET A 83 -0.99 -13.08 19.15
CA MET A 83 0.09 -13.56 18.30
C MET A 83 1.16 -14.22 19.15
N ASP A 84 1.51 -15.45 18.79
CA ASP A 84 2.59 -16.16 19.46
C ASP A 84 3.96 -15.49 19.20
N ARG A 85 4.86 -15.59 20.18
CA ARG A 85 6.18 -14.96 20.12
C ARG A 85 7.02 -15.48 18.96
N ASP A 86 6.93 -16.78 18.63
CA ASP A 86 7.64 -17.35 17.48
C ASP A 86 7.13 -16.75 16.17
N THR A 87 5.81 -16.58 16.06
CA THR A 87 5.20 -15.95 14.88
C THR A 87 5.61 -14.49 14.75
N TYR A 88 5.63 -13.75 15.86
CA TYR A 88 6.10 -12.37 15.86
C TYR A 88 7.55 -12.26 15.39
N VAL A 89 8.46 -13.06 15.96
CA VAL A 89 9.88 -13.00 15.61
C VAL A 89 10.15 -13.48 14.18
N ARG A 90 9.52 -14.57 13.72
CA ARG A 90 9.81 -15.13 12.39
C ARG A 90 9.10 -14.43 11.25
N ALA A 91 7.93 -13.84 11.49
CA ALA A 91 7.15 -13.18 10.44
C ALA A 91 7.14 -11.66 10.55
N ILE A 92 6.85 -11.10 11.72
CA ILE A 92 6.67 -9.64 11.88
C ILE A 92 8.02 -8.92 11.86
N VAL A 93 9.05 -9.44 12.52
CA VAL A 93 10.36 -8.75 12.59
C VAL A 93 10.97 -8.52 11.21
N PRO A 94 11.05 -9.50 10.29
CA PRO A 94 11.57 -9.25 8.95
C PRO A 94 10.68 -8.32 8.11
N ILE A 95 9.35 -8.38 8.29
CA ILE A 95 8.41 -7.43 7.67
C ILE A 95 8.69 -6.00 8.16
N GLY A 96 8.90 -5.84 9.47
CA GLY A 96 9.25 -4.57 10.09
C GLY A 96 10.61 -4.04 9.64
N ALA A 97 11.60 -4.92 9.47
CA ALA A 97 12.91 -4.56 8.92
C ALA A 97 12.78 -4.03 7.48
N CYS A 98 12.09 -4.75 6.59
CA CYS A 98 11.86 -4.30 5.22
C CYS A 98 11.08 -2.98 5.20
N TYR A 99 10.04 -2.84 6.03
CA TYR A 99 9.27 -1.61 6.09
C TYR A 99 10.11 -0.42 6.59
N SER A 100 11.00 -0.63 7.57
CA SER A 100 11.91 0.41 8.04
C SER A 100 12.84 0.91 6.93
N ILE A 101 13.40 -0.01 6.13
CA ILE A 101 14.23 0.33 4.97
C ILE A 101 13.40 1.11 3.96
N THR A 102 12.21 0.61 3.59
CA THR A 102 11.30 1.31 2.68
C THR A 102 11.02 2.75 3.11
N LEU A 103 10.68 2.95 4.38
CA LEU A 103 10.36 4.27 4.93
C LEU A 103 11.57 5.18 4.88
N TRP A 104 12.72 4.72 5.36
CA TRP A 104 13.95 5.51 5.35
C TRP A 104 14.33 5.92 3.92
N VAL A 105 14.64 4.95 3.06
CA VAL A 105 15.18 5.25 1.73
C VAL A 105 14.14 5.89 0.81
N GLY A 106 12.85 5.56 1.00
CA GLY A 106 11.75 6.19 0.26
C GLY A 106 11.55 7.66 0.62
N ASN A 107 11.74 8.04 1.89
CA ASN A 107 11.69 9.46 2.28
C ASN A 107 13.00 10.18 1.96
N ALA A 108 14.15 9.51 2.02
CA ALA A 108 15.43 10.08 1.59
C ALA A 108 15.42 10.50 0.11
N ALA A 109 14.67 9.80 -0.75
CA ALA A 109 14.49 10.18 -2.15
C ALA A 109 13.91 11.60 -2.32
N TYR A 110 13.08 12.10 -1.39
CA TYR A 110 12.53 13.46 -1.45
C TYR A 110 13.59 14.56 -1.32
N LEU A 111 14.78 14.26 -0.79
CA LEU A 111 15.89 15.22 -0.74
C LEU A 111 16.48 15.48 -2.14
N TYR A 112 16.36 14.52 -3.05
CA TYR A 112 17.06 14.54 -4.34
C TYR A 112 16.13 14.67 -5.53
N LEU A 113 14.91 14.13 -5.43
CA LEU A 113 13.99 14.01 -6.56
C LEU A 113 12.74 14.86 -6.36
N SER A 114 12.12 15.27 -7.47
CA SER A 114 10.78 15.84 -7.48
C SER A 114 9.74 14.79 -7.08
N VAL A 115 8.62 15.23 -6.51
CA VAL A 115 7.53 14.31 -6.13
C VAL A 115 6.91 13.67 -7.37
N SER A 116 6.78 14.42 -8.46
CA SER A 116 6.33 13.90 -9.75
C SER A 116 7.22 12.74 -10.21
N PHE A 117 8.54 12.93 -10.21
CA PHE A 117 9.46 11.89 -10.66
C PHE A 117 9.48 10.66 -9.74
N ILE A 118 9.41 10.86 -8.41
CA ILE A 118 9.23 9.76 -7.44
C ILE A 118 7.98 8.95 -7.77
N GLN A 119 6.88 9.62 -8.10
CA GLN A 119 5.63 8.94 -8.43
C GLN A 119 5.71 8.20 -9.77
N MET A 120 6.50 8.71 -10.71
CA MET A 120 6.79 8.00 -11.96
C MET A 120 7.65 6.75 -11.74
N LEU A 121 8.70 6.83 -10.92
CA LEU A 121 9.53 5.68 -10.56
C LEU A 121 8.71 4.58 -9.87
N LYS A 122 7.70 4.94 -9.07
CA LYS A 122 6.79 3.98 -8.44
C LYS A 122 5.93 3.19 -9.43
N ALA A 123 5.86 3.55 -10.71
CA ALA A 123 5.28 2.67 -11.72
C ALA A 123 6.05 1.33 -11.86
N LEU A 124 7.29 1.25 -11.36
CA LEU A 124 8.04 -0.01 -11.25
C LEU A 124 7.58 -0.91 -10.10
N MET A 125 6.69 -0.45 -9.21
CA MET A 125 6.20 -1.27 -8.08
C MET A 125 5.62 -2.63 -8.52
N PRO A 126 4.73 -2.73 -9.53
CA PRO A 126 4.22 -4.02 -10.00
C PRO A 126 5.32 -4.92 -10.56
N VAL A 127 6.35 -4.34 -11.21
CA VAL A 127 7.52 -5.07 -11.72
C VAL A 127 8.28 -5.71 -10.56
N ALA A 128 8.60 -4.91 -9.53
CA ALA A 128 9.33 -5.38 -8.36
C ALA A 128 8.55 -6.43 -7.56
N VAL A 129 7.24 -6.22 -7.35
CA VAL A 129 6.36 -7.17 -6.65
C VAL A 129 6.25 -8.49 -7.41
N PHE A 130 6.07 -8.46 -8.73
CA PHE A 130 5.99 -9.68 -9.54
C PHE A 130 7.31 -10.46 -9.52
N THR A 131 8.45 -9.77 -9.68
CA THR A 131 9.77 -10.42 -9.65
C THR A 131 10.06 -11.06 -8.29
N VAL A 132 9.85 -10.32 -7.19
CA VAL A 132 10.02 -10.89 -5.84
C VAL A 132 9.00 -11.99 -5.57
N GLY A 133 7.76 -11.84 -6.03
CA GLY A 133 6.72 -12.86 -5.92
C GLY A 133 7.11 -14.17 -6.58
N CYS A 134 7.75 -14.12 -7.76
CA CYS A 134 8.32 -15.28 -8.44
C CYS A 134 9.51 -15.89 -7.67
N LEU A 135 10.41 -15.06 -7.13
CA LEU A 135 11.57 -15.53 -6.33
C LEU A 135 11.13 -16.28 -5.07
N PHE A 136 10.10 -15.80 -4.39
CA PHE A 136 9.51 -16.42 -3.20
C PHE A 136 8.49 -17.53 -3.54
N LYS A 137 8.32 -17.86 -4.82
CA LYS A 137 7.39 -18.88 -5.33
C LYS A 137 5.92 -18.64 -4.94
N THR A 138 5.57 -17.39 -4.66
CA THR A 138 4.18 -16.96 -4.39
C THR A 138 3.40 -16.71 -5.68
N ASP A 139 4.10 -16.31 -6.75
CA ASP A 139 3.56 -16.11 -8.08
C ASP A 139 4.19 -17.10 -9.08
N LYS A 140 3.40 -17.52 -10.07
CA LYS A 140 3.89 -18.35 -11.19
C LYS A 140 4.50 -17.47 -12.27
N PHE A 141 5.72 -17.78 -12.68
CA PHE A 141 6.39 -17.09 -13.78
C PHE A 141 5.59 -17.23 -15.07
N ASN A 142 5.36 -16.10 -15.76
CA ASN A 142 4.66 -16.05 -17.03
C ASN A 142 5.38 -15.07 -17.96
N TRP A 143 5.87 -15.59 -19.09
CA TRP A 143 6.58 -14.79 -20.12
C TRP A 143 5.78 -13.59 -20.60
N SER A 144 4.48 -13.75 -20.77
CA SER A 144 3.60 -12.67 -21.21
C SER A 144 3.48 -11.56 -20.16
N THR A 145 3.59 -11.91 -18.88
CA THR A 145 3.65 -10.92 -17.79
C THR A 145 5.03 -10.26 -17.75
N MET A 146 6.11 -11.04 -17.91
CA MET A 146 7.48 -10.50 -17.93
C MET A 146 7.70 -9.49 -19.07
N LEU A 147 7.22 -9.79 -20.28
CA LEU A 147 7.29 -8.84 -21.41
C LEU A 147 6.55 -7.54 -21.11
N ASN A 148 5.40 -7.60 -20.43
CA ASN A 148 4.71 -6.39 -19.99
C ASN A 148 5.54 -5.61 -18.95
N MET A 149 6.18 -6.29 -18.00
CA MET A 149 7.06 -5.65 -17.01
C MET A 149 8.28 -4.96 -17.66
N LEU A 150 8.81 -5.52 -18.75
CA LEU A 150 9.85 -4.87 -19.54
C LEU A 150 9.34 -3.59 -20.18
N LEU A 151 8.12 -3.59 -20.74
CA LEU A 151 7.51 -2.40 -21.32
C LEU A 151 7.30 -1.29 -20.26
N VAL A 152 6.86 -1.64 -19.05
CA VAL A 152 6.80 -0.70 -17.92
C VAL A 152 8.17 -0.09 -17.64
N THR A 153 9.21 -0.93 -17.56
CA THR A 153 10.59 -0.50 -17.30
C THR A 153 11.10 0.45 -18.39
N VAL A 154 10.84 0.16 -19.66
CA VAL A 154 11.21 1.03 -20.79
C VAL A 154 10.51 2.39 -20.69
N GLY A 155 9.21 2.42 -20.40
CA GLY A 155 8.49 3.68 -20.22
C GLY A 155 9.06 4.54 -19.08
N VAL A 156 9.38 3.91 -17.94
CA VAL A 156 10.02 4.61 -16.81
C VAL A 156 11.44 5.07 -17.15
N ALA A 157 12.20 4.31 -17.94
CA ALA A 157 13.51 4.73 -18.42
C ALA A 157 13.44 5.96 -19.33
N ILE A 158 12.50 6.00 -20.27
CA ILE A 158 12.23 7.17 -21.11
C ILE A 158 11.81 8.36 -20.24
N ALA A 159 10.93 8.13 -19.26
CA ALA A 159 10.51 9.18 -18.34
C ALA A 159 11.71 9.76 -17.57
N SER A 160 12.59 8.88 -17.07
CA SER A 160 13.81 9.25 -16.36
C SER A 160 14.79 10.03 -17.21
N TYR A 161 14.93 9.69 -18.49
CA TYR A 161 15.76 10.45 -19.43
C TYR A 161 15.22 11.87 -19.67
N GLY A 162 13.90 12.06 -19.61
CA GLY A 162 13.26 13.37 -19.70
C GLY A 162 13.25 14.17 -18.40
N GLU A 163 13.74 13.64 -17.28
CA GLU A 163 13.71 14.35 -15.99
C GLU A 163 14.76 15.46 -15.94
N LEU A 164 14.32 16.68 -15.64
CA LEU A 164 15.19 17.86 -15.64
C LEU A 164 16.12 17.90 -14.43
N ASN A 165 15.68 17.38 -13.28
CA ASN A 165 16.47 17.32 -12.05
C ASN A 165 16.91 15.88 -11.75
N PHE A 166 17.40 15.18 -12.78
CA PHE A 166 17.80 13.78 -12.61
C PHE A 166 18.98 13.67 -11.64
N ASN A 167 18.76 12.93 -10.55
CA ASN A 167 19.80 12.65 -9.57
C ASN A 167 19.87 11.15 -9.30
N ILE A 168 20.99 10.52 -9.69
CA ILE A 168 21.15 9.07 -9.59
C ILE A 168 21.09 8.56 -8.13
N VAL A 169 21.59 9.34 -7.15
CA VAL A 169 21.53 8.97 -5.74
C VAL A 169 20.07 8.90 -5.28
N GLY A 170 19.26 9.89 -5.67
CA GLY A 170 17.82 9.89 -5.44
C GLY A 170 17.11 8.70 -6.09
N VAL A 171 17.48 8.35 -7.32
CA VAL A 171 16.93 7.19 -8.03
C VAL A 171 17.30 5.89 -7.31
N MET A 172 18.54 5.73 -6.86
CA MET A 172 18.96 4.55 -6.10
C MET A 172 18.21 4.39 -4.78
N PHE A 173 18.00 5.50 -4.04
CA PHE A 173 17.14 5.48 -2.85
C PHE A 173 15.71 5.07 -3.19
N GLN A 174 15.12 5.61 -4.25
CA GLN A 174 13.75 5.27 -4.65
C GLN A 174 13.62 3.82 -5.14
N LEU A 175 14.57 3.29 -5.90
CA LEU A 175 14.59 1.89 -6.35
C LEU A 175 14.81 0.94 -5.17
N GLY A 176 15.69 1.28 -4.22
CA GLY A 176 15.85 0.54 -2.98
C GLY A 176 14.57 0.48 -2.16
N SER A 177 13.81 1.59 -2.11
CA SER A 177 12.51 1.66 -1.43
C SER A 177 11.50 0.73 -2.10
N ILE A 178 11.41 0.77 -3.43
CA ILE A 178 10.53 -0.08 -4.24
C ILE A 178 10.84 -1.57 -4.03
N PHE A 179 12.12 -1.93 -4.01
CA PHE A 179 12.55 -3.31 -3.82
C PHE A 179 12.31 -3.82 -2.38
N SER A 180 12.60 -3.01 -1.37
CA SER A 180 12.32 -3.38 0.02
C SER A 180 10.81 -3.47 0.29
N GLU A 181 10.03 -2.57 -0.32
CA GLU A 181 8.57 -2.58 -0.25
C GLU A 181 7.98 -3.82 -0.92
N SER A 182 8.52 -4.25 -2.07
CA SER A 182 8.04 -5.45 -2.74
C SER A 182 8.30 -6.71 -1.91
N ILE A 183 9.47 -6.83 -1.27
CA ILE A 183 9.75 -7.90 -0.30
C ILE A 183 8.74 -7.86 0.84
N ARG A 184 8.55 -6.70 1.46
CA ARG A 184 7.57 -6.52 2.55
C ARG A 184 6.18 -6.98 2.14
N LEU A 185 5.70 -6.57 0.96
CA LEU A 185 4.37 -6.92 0.45
C LEU A 185 4.22 -8.42 0.23
N VAL A 186 5.23 -9.09 -0.35
CA VAL A 186 5.22 -10.54 -0.55
C VAL A 186 5.27 -11.29 0.79
N MET A 187 6.07 -10.81 1.76
CA MET A 187 6.12 -11.40 3.10
C MET A 187 4.79 -11.26 3.85
N VAL A 188 4.13 -10.10 3.76
CA VAL A 188 2.78 -9.90 4.29
C VAL A 188 1.78 -10.83 3.60
N GLN A 189 1.87 -10.99 2.27
CA GLN A 189 1.03 -11.93 1.53
C GLN A 189 1.20 -13.37 2.05
N ILE A 190 2.43 -13.84 2.22
CA ILE A 190 2.73 -15.17 2.77
C ILE A 190 2.15 -15.30 4.18
N LEU A 191 2.34 -14.31 5.06
CA LEU A 191 1.81 -14.33 6.43
C LEU A 191 0.28 -14.46 6.45
N LEU A 192 -0.42 -13.68 5.64
CA LEU A 192 -1.88 -13.71 5.56
C LEU A 192 -2.40 -15.02 4.96
N GLN A 193 -1.75 -15.54 3.93
CA GLN A 193 -2.13 -16.79 3.26
C GLN A 193 -1.84 -18.03 4.11
N SER A 194 -0.66 -18.14 4.72
CA SER A 194 -0.25 -19.33 5.46
C SER A 194 -0.94 -19.48 6.81
N ARG A 195 -1.33 -18.38 7.46
CA ARG A 195 -1.90 -18.40 8.82
C ARG A 195 -3.39 -18.08 8.85
N GLY A 196 -4.01 -17.74 7.71
CA GLY A 196 -5.43 -17.36 7.64
C GLY A 196 -5.78 -16.11 8.47
N LEU A 197 -4.78 -15.30 8.84
CA LEU A 197 -4.99 -14.13 9.69
C LEU A 197 -5.64 -13.01 8.89
N LYS A 198 -6.72 -12.44 9.41
CA LYS A 198 -7.27 -11.17 8.91
C LYS A 198 -6.80 -10.05 9.83
N LEU A 199 -5.66 -9.45 9.50
CA LEU A 199 -5.13 -8.33 10.28
C LEU A 199 -5.83 -7.04 9.86
N ASN A 200 -6.51 -6.39 10.81
CA ASN A 200 -6.89 -4.99 10.67
C ASN A 200 -5.60 -4.13 10.67
N PRO A 201 -5.46 -3.07 9.84
CA PRO A 201 -4.32 -2.16 9.85
C PRO A 201 -3.96 -1.57 11.20
N VAL A 202 -4.90 -1.35 12.14
CA VAL A 202 -4.51 -0.97 13.52
C VAL A 202 -3.71 -2.08 14.18
N THR A 203 -4.15 -3.33 14.05
CA THR A 203 -3.44 -4.51 14.54
C THR A 203 -2.10 -4.70 13.82
N THR A 204 -2.06 -4.50 12.50
CA THR A 204 -0.80 -4.52 11.73
C THR A 204 0.17 -3.47 12.24
N LEU A 205 -0.30 -2.23 12.45
CA LEU A 205 0.52 -1.13 12.94
C LEU A 205 1.00 -1.37 14.38
N TYR A 206 0.14 -1.94 15.23
CA TYR A 206 0.48 -2.35 16.60
C TYR A 206 1.66 -3.32 16.62
N PHE A 207 1.73 -4.28 15.69
CA PHE A 207 2.82 -5.25 15.63
C PHE A 207 4.05 -4.74 14.86
N VAL A 208 3.85 -4.03 13.74
CA VAL A 208 4.92 -3.66 12.81
C VAL A 208 5.60 -2.34 13.21
N ALA A 209 4.85 -1.32 13.64
CA ALA A 209 5.41 0.02 13.88
C ALA A 209 6.48 0.08 14.99
N PRO A 210 6.33 -0.61 16.15
CA PRO A 210 7.40 -0.66 17.15
C PRO A 210 8.67 -1.31 16.60
N CYS A 211 8.52 -2.38 15.83
CA CYS A 211 9.64 -3.06 15.20
C CYS A 211 10.36 -2.14 14.20
N CYS A 212 9.62 -1.41 13.37
CA CYS A 212 10.19 -0.42 12.45
C CYS A 212 10.93 0.69 13.17
N PHE A 213 10.35 1.23 14.25
CA PHE A 213 11.02 2.23 15.07
C PHE A 213 12.37 1.72 15.59
N CYS A 214 12.41 0.50 16.13
CA CYS A 214 13.65 -0.11 16.61
C CYS A 214 14.70 -0.28 15.50
N PHE A 215 14.30 -0.71 14.30
CA PHE A 215 15.24 -0.83 13.18
C PHE A 215 15.75 0.52 12.67
N LEU A 216 14.92 1.58 12.71
CA LEU A 216 15.32 2.93 12.32
C LEU A 216 16.27 3.61 13.31
N LEU A 217 16.30 3.18 14.58
CA LEU A 217 17.27 3.70 15.56
C LEU A 217 18.72 3.49 15.12
N VAL A 218 19.02 2.36 14.48
CA VAL A 218 20.38 2.02 14.03
C VAL A 218 20.91 3.04 13.02
N PRO A 219 20.26 3.27 11.85
CA PRO A 219 20.72 4.29 10.91
C PRO A 219 20.56 5.72 11.46
N PHE A 220 19.62 5.98 12.37
CA PHE A 220 19.49 7.28 13.02
C PHE A 220 20.75 7.66 13.79
N PHE A 221 21.19 6.79 14.72
CA PHE A 221 22.41 7.05 15.49
C PHE A 221 23.65 7.10 14.61
N ALA A 222 23.70 6.32 13.54
CA ALA A 222 24.82 6.30 12.62
C ALA A 222 24.91 7.56 11.71
N LEU A 223 23.78 8.14 11.29
CA LEU A 223 23.77 9.10 10.17
C LEU A 223 23.17 10.47 10.49
N GLU A 224 22.19 10.55 11.39
CA GLU A 224 21.41 11.77 11.65
C GLU A 224 21.54 12.30 13.07
N ALA A 225 21.72 11.45 14.10
CA ALA A 225 21.70 11.88 15.50
C ALA A 225 22.74 12.97 15.82
N GLY A 226 23.98 12.78 15.37
CA GLY A 226 25.04 13.77 15.56
C GLY A 226 24.76 15.09 14.84
N LYS A 227 24.29 15.01 13.58
CA LYS A 227 23.97 16.19 12.76
C LYS A 227 22.82 16.98 13.37
N LEU A 228 21.74 16.28 13.74
CA LEU A 228 20.56 16.86 14.37
C LEU A 228 20.91 17.56 15.69
N ALA A 229 21.77 16.96 16.53
CA ALA A 229 22.18 17.56 17.80
C ALA A 229 23.04 18.82 17.61
N SER A 230 23.79 18.90 16.49
CA SER A 230 24.70 20.00 16.18
C SER A 230 24.11 21.10 15.31
N ASP A 231 22.87 20.96 14.83
CA ASP A 231 22.27 21.87 13.85
C ASP A 231 21.52 23.02 14.53
N PRO A 232 22.09 24.24 14.53
CA PRO A 232 21.51 25.40 15.22
C PRO A 232 20.33 26.01 14.45
N THR A 233 20.09 25.57 13.21
CA THR A 233 19.05 26.12 12.32
C THR A 233 17.74 25.33 12.37
N LEU A 234 17.69 24.27 13.18
CA LEU A 234 16.53 23.42 13.35
C LEU A 234 15.35 24.16 13.99
N ASP A 235 14.29 24.37 13.20
CA ASP A 235 12.98 24.75 13.72
C ASP A 235 12.10 23.51 13.94
N LEU A 236 12.16 22.97 15.16
CA LEU A 236 11.34 21.84 15.61
C LEU A 236 9.97 22.30 16.11
N ASN A 237 9.13 22.81 15.23
CA ASN A 237 7.79 23.23 15.60
C ASN A 237 6.89 22.02 15.95
N PRO A 238 6.51 21.80 17.22
CA PRO A 238 5.79 20.60 17.63
C PRO A 238 4.44 20.43 16.94
N PHE A 239 3.77 21.55 16.60
CA PHE A 239 2.48 21.51 15.92
C PHE A 239 2.60 20.93 14.52
N ILE A 240 3.64 21.31 13.76
CA ILE A 240 3.88 20.81 12.41
C ILE A 240 4.19 19.31 12.42
N PHE A 241 5.05 18.87 13.35
CA PHE A 241 5.38 17.44 13.46
C PHE A 241 4.19 16.62 13.97
N LEU A 242 3.34 17.18 14.83
CA LEU A 242 2.11 16.54 15.28
C LEU A 242 1.10 16.38 14.13
N THR A 243 0.81 17.44 13.37
CA THR A 243 -0.14 17.37 12.25
C THR A 243 0.37 16.47 11.12
N ASN A 244 1.68 16.47 10.86
CA ASN A 244 2.30 15.56 9.89
C ASN A 244 2.20 14.09 10.33
N ALA A 245 2.45 13.78 11.61
CA ALA A 245 2.26 12.43 12.13
C ALA A 245 0.78 11.99 12.20
N LEU A 246 -0.13 12.92 12.50
CA LEU A 246 -1.58 12.68 12.42
C LEU A 246 -2.02 12.36 10.99
N ALA A 247 -1.47 13.04 9.98
CA ALA A 247 -1.73 12.71 8.57
C ALA A 247 -1.21 11.30 8.23
N ALA A 248 -0.02 10.93 8.69
CA ALA A 248 0.54 9.59 8.48
C ALA A 248 -0.29 8.49 9.16
N PHE A 249 -0.73 8.71 10.40
CA PHE A 249 -1.64 7.80 11.09
C PHE A 249 -3.01 7.73 10.39
N GLY A 250 -3.56 8.88 10.01
CA GLY A 250 -4.82 8.98 9.27
C GLY A 250 -4.78 8.22 7.96
N LEU A 251 -3.68 8.30 7.20
CA LEU A 251 -3.48 7.52 5.98
C LEU A 251 -3.53 6.00 6.26
N ASN A 252 -2.87 5.53 7.32
CA ASN A 252 -2.92 4.13 7.72
C ASN A 252 -4.35 3.67 8.04
N MET A 253 -5.15 4.53 8.68
CA MET A 253 -6.57 4.26 8.97
C MET A 253 -7.44 4.29 7.71
N ALA A 254 -7.20 5.24 6.80
CA ALA A 254 -7.92 5.35 5.55
C ALA A 254 -7.73 4.11 4.67
N VAL A 255 -6.51 3.55 4.65
CA VAL A 255 -6.22 2.27 3.96
C VAL A 255 -7.08 1.14 4.52
N PHE A 256 -7.26 1.05 5.84
CA PHE A 256 -8.16 0.03 6.42
C PHE A 256 -9.60 0.18 5.95
N LEU A 257 -10.14 1.40 6.07
CA LEU A 257 -11.52 1.68 5.71
C LEU A 257 -11.74 1.38 4.22
N LEU A 258 -10.76 1.73 3.38
CA LEU A 258 -10.77 1.41 1.97
C LEU A 258 -10.79 -0.12 1.74
N ILE A 259 -9.94 -0.89 2.43
CA ILE A 259 -9.92 -2.36 2.32
C ILE A 259 -11.20 -3.01 2.80
N GLY A 260 -11.78 -2.52 3.88
CA GLY A 260 -13.02 -3.08 4.41
C GLY A 260 -14.26 -2.76 3.58
N LYS A 261 -14.23 -1.72 2.73
CA LYS A 261 -15.43 -1.17 2.07
C LYS A 261 -15.36 -1.14 0.54
N THR A 262 -14.20 -1.40 -0.05
CA THR A 262 -14.03 -1.38 -1.51
C THR A 262 -13.46 -2.68 -2.04
N SER A 263 -13.63 -2.91 -3.33
CA SER A 263 -13.07 -4.08 -4.00
C SER A 263 -11.59 -3.88 -4.35
N ALA A 264 -10.85 -4.98 -4.52
CA ALA A 264 -9.47 -4.92 -5.03
C ALA A 264 -9.38 -4.18 -6.38
N LEU A 265 -10.42 -4.29 -7.22
CA LEU A 265 -10.51 -3.56 -8.48
C LEU A 265 -10.59 -2.05 -8.27
N THR A 266 -11.47 -1.61 -7.37
CA THR A 266 -11.65 -0.19 -7.03
C THR A 266 -10.33 0.41 -6.56
N MET A 267 -9.57 -0.31 -5.72
CA MET A 267 -8.26 0.16 -5.26
C MET A 267 -7.23 0.28 -6.37
N ASN A 268 -7.16 -0.70 -7.28
CA ASN A 268 -6.20 -0.67 -8.38
C ASN A 268 -6.45 0.55 -9.29
N ILE A 269 -7.71 0.83 -9.62
CA ILE A 269 -8.10 1.99 -10.43
C ILE A 269 -7.88 3.29 -9.65
N ALA A 270 -8.30 3.35 -8.38
CA ALA A 270 -8.11 4.52 -7.53
C ALA A 270 -6.62 4.85 -7.31
N GLY A 271 -5.76 3.83 -7.18
CA GLY A 271 -4.32 3.99 -7.03
C GLY A 271 -3.67 4.62 -8.26
N VAL A 272 -4.10 4.19 -9.45
CA VAL A 272 -3.71 4.83 -10.72
C VAL A 272 -4.12 6.30 -10.75
N ALA A 273 -5.39 6.60 -10.45
CA ALA A 273 -5.89 7.96 -10.47
C ALA A 273 -5.15 8.84 -9.46
N LYS A 274 -4.92 8.30 -8.26
CA LYS A 274 -4.11 8.92 -7.20
C LYS A 274 -2.73 9.32 -7.72
N ASP A 275 -2.00 8.43 -8.40
CA ASP A 275 -0.64 8.73 -8.84
C ASP A 275 -0.59 9.90 -9.84
N TRP A 276 -1.52 9.97 -10.79
CA TRP A 276 -1.65 11.11 -11.70
C TRP A 276 -2.03 12.40 -10.98
N MET A 277 -2.96 12.33 -10.02
CA MET A 277 -3.35 13.48 -9.20
C MET A 277 -2.16 14.01 -8.38
N LEU A 278 -1.32 13.12 -7.85
CA LEU A 278 -0.12 13.50 -7.08
C LEU A 278 0.94 14.14 -7.95
N ILE A 279 1.12 13.67 -9.20
CA ILE A 279 2.00 14.34 -10.17
C ILE A 279 1.49 15.76 -10.42
N GLY A 280 0.21 15.92 -10.77
CA GLY A 280 -0.38 17.26 -11.02
C GLY A 280 -0.29 18.19 -9.80
N LEU A 281 -0.61 17.67 -8.61
CA LEU A 281 -0.52 18.41 -7.35
C LEU A 281 0.93 18.83 -7.05
N SER A 282 1.91 17.97 -7.31
CA SER A 282 3.33 18.31 -7.11
C SER A 282 3.81 19.43 -8.04
N VAL A 283 3.39 19.41 -9.31
CA VAL A 283 3.70 20.47 -10.28
C VAL A 283 3.06 21.79 -9.83
N TRP A 284 1.82 21.74 -9.35
CA TRP A 284 1.13 22.94 -8.88
C TRP A 284 1.78 23.54 -7.61
N MET A 285 2.09 22.70 -6.60
CA MET A 285 2.63 23.12 -5.30
C MET A 285 4.12 23.50 -5.35
N PHE A 286 4.95 22.65 -5.96
CA PHE A 286 6.41 22.79 -5.92
C PHE A 286 6.99 23.38 -7.21
N LYS A 287 6.15 23.74 -8.18
CA LYS A 287 6.55 24.25 -9.50
C LYS A 287 7.61 23.38 -10.17
N SER A 288 7.54 22.07 -9.93
CA SER A 288 8.45 21.10 -10.53
C SER A 288 8.20 21.04 -12.03
N ALA A 289 9.22 21.37 -12.82
CA ALA A 289 9.13 21.34 -14.27
C ALA A 289 9.09 19.88 -14.75
N VAL A 290 8.04 19.53 -15.51
CA VAL A 290 7.84 18.19 -16.09
C VAL A 290 7.94 18.33 -17.61
N SER A 291 8.94 17.67 -18.21
CA SER A 291 9.13 17.75 -19.67
C SER A 291 8.10 16.91 -20.42
N GLY A 292 7.86 17.23 -21.70
CA GLY A 292 6.98 16.43 -22.56
C GLY A 292 7.47 14.99 -22.72
N LEU A 293 8.80 14.78 -22.78
CA LEU A 293 9.40 13.46 -22.86
C LEU A 293 9.20 12.65 -21.57
N ASN A 294 9.31 13.32 -20.42
CA ASN A 294 9.04 12.73 -19.11
C ASN A 294 7.60 12.22 -19.01
N LEU A 295 6.63 13.05 -19.44
CA LEU A 295 5.21 12.70 -19.47
C LEU A 295 4.92 11.55 -20.47
N PHE A 296 5.55 11.59 -21.65
CA PHE A 296 5.39 10.57 -22.68
C PHE A 296 5.90 9.20 -22.23
N GLY A 297 7.10 9.13 -21.65
CA GLY A 297 7.63 7.89 -21.10
C GLY A 297 6.75 7.32 -19.99
N TYR A 298 6.28 8.18 -19.09
CA TYR A 298 5.38 7.77 -18.02
C TYR A 298 4.03 7.28 -18.56
N PHE A 299 3.50 7.90 -19.62
CA PHE A 299 2.28 7.45 -20.29
C PHE A 299 2.42 6.03 -20.86
N ILE A 300 3.55 5.69 -21.48
CA ILE A 300 3.83 4.31 -21.93
C ILE A 300 3.83 3.34 -20.74
N ALA A 301 4.56 3.67 -19.68
CA ALA A 301 4.61 2.85 -18.47
C ALA A 301 3.22 2.65 -17.86
N PHE A 302 2.44 3.72 -17.82
CA PHE A 302 1.06 3.73 -17.33
C PHE A 302 0.15 2.77 -18.12
N LEU A 303 0.17 2.83 -19.45
CA LEU A 303 -0.63 1.92 -20.29
C LEU A 303 -0.24 0.45 -20.05
N ALA A 304 1.05 0.16 -19.92
CA ALA A 304 1.53 -1.19 -19.62
C ALA A 304 1.09 -1.67 -18.22
N VAL A 305 1.08 -0.79 -17.20
CA VAL A 305 0.54 -1.12 -15.87
C VAL A 305 -0.97 -1.38 -15.93
N CYS A 306 -1.73 -0.56 -16.66
CA CYS A 306 -3.16 -0.77 -16.89
C CYS A 306 -3.43 -2.11 -17.55
N TRP A 307 -2.66 -2.46 -18.58
CA TRP A 307 -2.78 -3.75 -19.25
C TRP A 307 -2.49 -4.92 -18.30
N TYR A 308 -1.44 -4.83 -17.49
CA TYR A 308 -1.15 -5.84 -16.47
C TYR A 308 -2.29 -6.00 -15.45
N ASN A 309 -2.77 -4.88 -14.90
CA ASN A 309 -3.85 -4.88 -13.92
C ASN A 309 -5.14 -5.47 -14.50
N TYR A 310 -5.44 -5.15 -15.77
CA TYR A 310 -6.58 -5.71 -16.50
C TYR A 310 -6.47 -7.24 -16.64
N ARG A 311 -5.31 -7.75 -17.08
CA ARG A 311 -5.10 -9.20 -17.21
C ARG A 311 -5.15 -9.92 -15.87
N LYS A 312 -4.56 -9.34 -14.82
CA LYS A 312 -4.60 -9.89 -13.46
C LYS A 312 -6.04 -9.93 -12.94
N LEU A 313 -6.84 -8.90 -13.22
CA LEU A 313 -8.25 -8.86 -12.87
C LEU A 313 -9.05 -9.96 -13.58
N GLN A 314 -8.88 -10.12 -14.90
CA GLN A 314 -9.55 -11.17 -15.66
C GLN A 314 -9.23 -12.57 -15.12
N ALA A 315 -7.96 -12.83 -14.80
CA ALA A 315 -7.55 -14.10 -14.22
C ALA A 315 -8.26 -14.36 -12.88
N MET A 316 -8.34 -13.36 -11.99
CA MET A 316 -9.06 -13.49 -10.72
C MET A 316 -10.56 -13.75 -10.92
N GLN A 317 -11.20 -13.09 -11.90
CA GLN A 317 -12.60 -13.30 -12.23
C GLN A 317 -12.87 -14.72 -12.75
N GLN A 318 -12.00 -15.24 -13.61
CA GLN A 318 -12.09 -16.61 -14.12
C GLN A 318 -11.91 -17.64 -13.01
N SER A 319 -10.93 -17.44 -12.11
CA SER A 319 -10.75 -18.32 -10.95
C SER A 319 -11.94 -18.30 -10.00
N ALA A 320 -12.53 -17.12 -9.75
CA ALA A 320 -13.73 -16.99 -8.91
C ALA A 320 -14.94 -17.69 -9.54
N ALA A 321 -15.14 -17.54 -10.85
CA ALA A 321 -16.22 -18.21 -11.58
C ALA A 321 -16.06 -19.74 -11.57
N GLY A 322 -14.85 -20.24 -11.76
CA GLY A 322 -14.55 -21.68 -11.69
C GLY A 322 -14.82 -22.26 -10.29
N ASN A 323 -14.39 -21.58 -9.23
CA ASN A 323 -14.67 -22.00 -7.85
C ASN A 323 -16.18 -22.03 -7.55
N LEU A 324 -16.93 -21.05 -8.07
CA LEU A 324 -18.39 -21.02 -7.90
C LEU A 324 -19.09 -22.18 -8.60
N GLN A 325 -18.59 -22.60 -9.77
CA GLN A 325 -19.11 -23.77 -10.50
C GLN A 325 -18.82 -25.07 -9.75
N LEU A 326 -17.63 -25.23 -9.17
CA LEU A 326 -17.28 -26.40 -8.35
C LEU A 326 -18.18 -26.52 -7.12
N VAL A 327 -18.37 -25.43 -6.37
CA VAL A 327 -19.27 -25.42 -5.20
C VAL A 327 -20.71 -25.78 -5.58
N LYS A 328 -21.20 -25.30 -6.73
CA LYS A 328 -22.53 -25.67 -7.23
C LYS A 328 -22.61 -27.15 -7.61
N SER A 329 -21.56 -27.70 -8.24
CA SER A 329 -21.48 -29.12 -8.58
C SER A 329 -21.45 -30.01 -7.33
N ASP A 330 -20.67 -29.64 -6.31
CA ASP A 330 -20.58 -30.38 -5.04
C ASP A 330 -21.90 -30.33 -4.26
N ALA A 331 -22.57 -29.17 -4.23
CA ALA A 331 -23.89 -29.05 -3.63
C ALA A 331 -24.92 -29.94 -4.35
N GLN A 332 -24.91 -29.98 -5.68
CA GLN A 332 -25.78 -30.86 -6.48
C GLN A 332 -25.48 -32.35 -6.29
N LEU A 333 -24.22 -32.73 -6.06
CA LEU A 333 -23.81 -34.10 -5.73
C LEU A 333 -24.27 -34.50 -4.31
N SER A 334 -24.11 -33.62 -3.33
CA SER A 334 -24.59 -33.85 -1.96
C SER A 334 -26.12 -33.99 -1.91
N GLU A 335 -26.85 -33.28 -2.75
CA GLU A 335 -28.32 -33.37 -2.82
C GLU A 335 -28.80 -34.67 -3.49
N ARG A 336 -27.97 -35.28 -4.36
CA ARG A 336 -28.26 -36.56 -5.03
C ARG A 336 -27.88 -37.80 -4.23
N THR A 337 -27.13 -37.65 -3.13
CA THR A 337 -26.72 -38.76 -2.27
C THR A 337 -27.44 -38.64 -0.94
N PRO A 338 -28.68 -39.14 -0.78
CA PRO A 338 -29.30 -39.20 0.53
C PRO A 338 -28.45 -40.10 1.41
N LEU A 339 -28.09 -39.64 2.61
CA LEU A 339 -27.50 -40.50 3.64
C LEU A 339 -28.41 -41.72 3.79
N LYS A 340 -27.94 -42.89 3.33
CA LYS A 340 -28.47 -44.15 3.86
C LYS A 340 -28.11 -44.13 5.34
N THR A 341 -29.10 -43.83 6.17
CA THR A 341 -29.07 -44.09 7.61
C THR A 341 -28.62 -45.53 7.79
N LEU A 342 -27.41 -45.72 8.29
CA LEU A 342 -26.87 -47.01 8.75
C LEU A 342 -27.49 -47.34 10.11
N ASP A 343 -28.82 -47.38 10.18
CA ASP A 343 -29.57 -47.83 11.35
C ASP A 343 -30.57 -48.88 10.87
N GLU A 344 -30.06 -50.05 10.47
CA GLU A 344 -30.82 -51.31 10.37
C GLU A 344 -29.83 -52.48 10.19
N GLU A 345 -29.00 -52.74 11.21
CA GLU A 345 -28.47 -54.09 11.39
C GLU A 345 -28.35 -54.43 12.89
N LYS A 346 -29.25 -55.36 13.29
CA LYS A 346 -29.35 -56.15 14.54
C LYS A 346 -30.13 -55.58 15.72
#